data_AF-A0A538G7X7-F1
#
_entry.id   AF-A0A538G7X7-F1
#
_cell.length_a   1.000
_cell.length_b   1.000
_cell.length_c   1.000
_cell.angle_alpha   90.00
_cell.angle_beta   90.00
_cell.angle_gamma   90.00
#
_symmetry.space_group_name_H-M   'P 1'
#
loop_
_entity.id
_entity.type
_entity.pdbx_description
1 polymer ?
#
loop_
_entity_poly.entity_id
_entity_poly.type
_entity_poly.pdbx_seq_one_letter_code
_entity_poly.pdbx_strand_id
1 'polypeptide(L)'
;MAQAPALPTGFELPLEPRLPRIGSVDQVAVEARATDLSRRSIKREAKLFALDLAVRMMDLTTLEGADTPGKVAALASKAVRPDPSDASVPSVAAVCVYPNLVQTARERVAGSGVKVASVATAFPSGQSPTDLKVAEARRVVELGADEVDMVIDRGAFLAGRYAKVYDEIVQVKEAVAETHLKVILEVGELGTYDNVRRASLLAIAAGADFIKTSTGKLSSSATLPVTLVMLEAIRDVFEETGRRVGMKPAGGIRNAKQAVQTLVLVHETLGLDWLTPDLFRFGASSLLNDVLMQIRKEKTGRYQSPEYFTID
;
A
#
# COMPACT_ATOMS: atom_id res chain seq x y z
N MET A 1 -1.34 -44.28 17.32
CA MET A 1 -0.89 -44.41 15.91
C MET A 1 -2.12 -44.29 15.03
N ALA A 2 -2.28 -43.15 14.36
CA ALA A 2 -3.24 -42.98 13.28
C ALA A 2 -2.50 -42.20 12.20
N GLN A 3 -2.13 -42.90 11.11
CA GLN A 3 -1.58 -42.29 9.90
C GLN A 3 -2.72 -41.60 9.15
N ALA A 4 -2.52 -40.34 8.79
CA ALA A 4 -3.38 -39.65 7.85
C ALA A 4 -3.20 -40.26 6.44
N PRO A 5 -4.27 -40.38 5.64
CA PRO A 5 -4.20 -41.02 4.33
C PRO A 5 -3.37 -40.16 3.37
N ALA A 6 -2.42 -40.82 2.69
CA ALA A 6 -1.63 -40.22 1.62
C ALA A 6 -2.53 -39.85 0.44
N LEU A 7 -2.58 -38.57 0.09
CA LEU A 7 -3.14 -38.13 -1.18
C LEU A 7 -2.17 -38.51 -2.31
N PRO A 8 -2.63 -39.17 -3.39
CA PRO A 8 -1.78 -39.52 -4.51
C PRO A 8 -1.43 -38.23 -5.25
N THR A 9 -0.14 -37.90 -5.30
CA THR A 9 0.43 -36.65 -5.84
C THR A 9 0.16 -35.41 -4.98
N GLY A 10 0.71 -35.41 -3.76
CA GLY A 10 0.97 -34.18 -3.02
C GLY A 10 1.95 -33.28 -3.79
N PHE A 11 1.70 -31.98 -3.78
CA PHE A 11 2.62 -30.96 -4.29
C PHE A 11 4.02 -31.21 -3.72
N GLU A 12 4.97 -31.62 -4.57
CA GLU A 12 6.38 -31.41 -4.29
C GLU A 12 6.63 -29.90 -4.33
N LEU A 13 6.55 -29.25 -3.17
CA LEU A 13 7.37 -28.06 -2.99
C LEU A 13 8.83 -28.53 -3.10
N PRO A 14 9.69 -27.85 -3.88
CA PRO A 14 11.12 -28.09 -3.83
C PRO A 14 11.56 -28.10 -2.36
N LEU A 15 12.50 -28.98 -2.00
CA LEU A 15 12.97 -29.18 -0.62
C LEU A 15 13.49 -27.91 0.09
N GLU A 16 13.48 -26.74 -0.55
CA GLU A 16 13.46 -25.41 0.04
C GLU A 16 12.68 -24.48 -0.93
N PRO A 17 11.82 -23.54 -0.51
CA PRO A 17 12.02 -22.18 -0.98
C PRO A 17 13.18 -21.68 -0.14
N ARG A 18 14.42 -21.73 -0.66
CA ARG A 18 15.38 -20.76 -0.15
C ARG A 18 14.70 -19.45 -0.46
N LEU A 19 14.27 -18.71 0.57
CA LEU A 19 14.28 -17.27 0.47
C LEU A 19 15.60 -16.97 -0.24
N PRO A 20 15.59 -16.49 -1.50
CA PRO A 20 16.78 -16.41 -2.33
C PRO A 20 17.84 -15.76 -1.46
N ARG A 21 19.01 -16.42 -1.26
CA ARG A 21 20.00 -16.06 -0.22
C ARG A 21 19.91 -14.56 0.00
N ILE A 22 19.23 -14.15 1.08
CA ILE A 22 18.89 -12.74 1.24
C ILE A 22 20.21 -12.10 1.60
N GLY A 23 20.91 -11.63 0.57
CA GLY A 23 22.12 -10.84 0.73
C GLY A 23 21.79 -9.64 1.60
N SER A 24 22.78 -9.18 2.34
CA SER A 24 22.67 -7.89 3.00
C SER A 24 22.37 -6.83 1.96
N VAL A 25 21.39 -5.98 2.24
CA VAL A 25 21.14 -4.78 1.47
C VAL A 25 22.27 -3.81 1.74
N ASP A 26 22.94 -3.36 0.68
CA ASP A 26 23.95 -2.30 0.77
C ASP A 26 23.26 -0.96 1.07
N GLN A 27 23.26 -0.59 2.35
CA GLN A 27 22.65 0.63 2.84
C GLN A 27 23.19 1.88 2.11
N VAL A 28 24.50 1.94 1.87
CA VAL A 28 25.12 3.13 1.24
C VAL A 28 24.65 3.24 -0.20
N ALA A 29 24.62 2.13 -0.94
CA ALA A 29 24.16 2.12 -2.32
C ALA A 29 22.68 2.50 -2.45
N VAL A 30 21.81 1.94 -1.59
CA VAL A 30 20.37 2.23 -1.61
C VAL A 30 20.10 3.70 -1.28
N GLU A 31 20.75 4.25 -0.25
CA GLU A 31 20.57 5.65 0.14
C GLU A 31 21.09 6.61 -0.92
N ALA A 32 22.25 6.30 -1.52
CA ALA A 32 22.82 7.07 -2.61
C ALA A 32 21.89 7.06 -3.85
N ARG A 33 21.36 5.89 -4.22
CA ARG A 33 20.45 5.74 -5.36
C ARG A 33 19.13 6.47 -5.15
N ALA A 34 18.52 6.32 -3.98
CA ALA A 34 17.30 7.05 -3.63
C ALA A 34 17.53 8.56 -3.65
N THR A 35 18.68 9.03 -3.16
CA THR A 35 19.06 10.44 -3.16
C THR A 35 19.25 10.97 -4.58
N ASP A 36 19.99 10.25 -5.44
CA ASP A 36 20.21 10.63 -6.84
C ASP A 36 18.89 10.81 -7.59
N LEU A 37 18.01 9.81 -7.51
CA LEU A 37 16.70 9.85 -8.16
C LEU A 37 15.81 10.98 -7.65
N SER A 38 15.90 11.31 -6.35
CA SER A 38 15.11 12.38 -5.73
C SER A 38 15.47 13.80 -6.21
N ARG A 39 16.67 13.99 -6.79
CA ARG A 39 17.20 15.30 -7.20
C ARG A 39 16.94 15.62 -8.67
N ARG A 40 16.43 14.68 -9.44
CA ARG A 40 16.15 14.88 -10.87
C ARG A 40 15.09 15.96 -11.05
N SER A 41 15.39 16.94 -11.89
CA SER A 41 14.39 17.90 -12.36
C SER A 41 13.50 17.24 -13.41
N ILE A 42 12.20 17.55 -13.34
CA ILE A 42 11.25 17.12 -14.37
C ILE A 42 10.65 18.35 -15.04
N LYS A 43 10.42 18.23 -16.35
CA LYS A 43 9.77 19.28 -17.14
C LYS A 43 8.34 19.52 -16.66
N ARG A 44 7.78 20.69 -16.96
CA ARG A 44 6.44 21.09 -16.52
C ARG A 44 5.36 20.11 -16.97
N GLU A 45 5.37 19.64 -18.23
CA GLU A 45 4.35 18.69 -18.69
C GLU A 45 4.45 17.35 -17.93
N ALA A 46 5.67 16.83 -17.74
CA ALA A 46 5.91 15.62 -16.97
C ALA A 46 5.48 15.77 -15.50
N LYS A 47 5.67 16.96 -14.93
CA LYS A 47 5.20 17.27 -13.57
C LYS A 47 3.67 17.23 -13.48
N LEU A 48 2.97 17.88 -14.41
CA LEU A 48 1.50 17.84 -14.45
C LEU A 48 0.98 16.40 -14.60
N PHE A 49 1.59 15.61 -15.48
CA PHE A 49 1.27 14.19 -15.63
C PHE A 49 1.48 13.42 -14.31
N ALA A 50 2.62 13.60 -13.65
CA ALA A 50 2.91 12.93 -12.39
C ALA A 50 1.94 13.33 -11.26
N LEU A 51 1.49 14.59 -11.22
CA LEU A 51 0.51 15.05 -10.24
C LEU A 51 -0.88 14.45 -10.49
N ASP A 52 -1.33 14.38 -11.75
CA ASP A 52 -2.59 13.72 -12.13
C ASP A 52 -2.54 12.24 -11.77
N LEU A 53 -1.43 11.58 -12.09
CA LEU A 53 -1.19 10.19 -11.76
C LEU A 53 -1.18 9.93 -10.24
N ALA A 54 -0.60 10.84 -9.46
CA ALA A 54 -0.61 10.75 -8.00
C ALA A 54 -2.02 10.81 -7.41
N VAL A 55 -2.94 11.60 -8.01
CA VAL A 55 -4.36 11.58 -7.63
C VAL A 55 -4.97 10.21 -7.95
N ARG A 56 -4.82 9.73 -9.19
CA ARG A 56 -5.37 8.44 -9.65
C ARG A 56 -4.92 7.24 -8.84
N MET A 57 -3.73 7.30 -8.24
CA MET A 57 -3.12 6.21 -7.47
C MET A 57 -3.34 6.36 -5.97
N MET A 58 -4.14 7.33 -5.51
CA MET A 58 -4.29 7.55 -4.08
C MET A 58 -5.30 6.58 -3.46
N ASP A 59 -4.92 6.00 -2.33
CA ASP A 59 -5.83 5.43 -1.35
C ASP A 59 -6.09 6.52 -0.30
N LEU A 60 -7.16 7.29 -0.50
CA LEU A 60 -7.54 8.38 0.38
C LEU A 60 -8.05 7.81 1.70
N THR A 61 -7.34 8.06 2.79
CA THR A 61 -7.44 7.25 4.01
C THR A 61 -7.91 8.07 5.20
N THR A 62 -8.89 7.55 5.95
CA THR A 62 -9.15 7.96 7.33
C THR A 62 -9.23 6.72 8.22
N LEU A 63 -8.45 6.74 9.31
CA LEU A 63 -8.33 5.62 10.24
C LEU A 63 -8.22 6.14 11.68
N GLU A 64 -9.01 7.14 12.04
CA GLU A 64 -9.02 7.72 13.38
C GLU A 64 -10.07 7.02 14.25
N GLY A 65 -9.79 6.87 15.55
CA GLY A 65 -10.78 6.32 16.49
C GLY A 65 -12.04 7.17 16.62
N ALA A 66 -11.98 8.44 16.19
CA ALA A 66 -13.11 9.37 16.15
C ALA A 66 -13.84 9.39 14.79
N ASP A 67 -13.51 8.49 13.86
CA ASP A 67 -14.18 8.45 12.56
C ASP A 67 -15.67 8.13 12.70
N THR A 68 -16.49 8.92 12.01
CA THR A 68 -17.95 8.80 11.98
C THR A 68 -18.42 8.49 10.57
N PRO A 69 -19.65 7.97 10.39
CA PRO A 69 -20.24 7.82 9.07
C PRO A 69 -20.23 9.12 8.25
N GLY A 70 -20.51 10.27 8.88
CA GLY A 70 -20.49 11.57 8.22
C GLY A 70 -19.09 11.96 7.69
N LYS A 71 -18.04 11.73 8.48
CA LYS A 71 -16.66 11.99 8.05
C LYS A 71 -16.26 11.07 6.89
N VAL A 72 -16.59 9.78 6.96
CA VAL A 72 -16.31 8.82 5.87
C VAL A 72 -17.10 9.14 4.61
N ALA A 73 -18.37 9.57 4.72
CA ALA A 73 -19.14 10.00 3.57
C ALA A 73 -18.54 11.25 2.89
N ALA A 74 -18.00 12.20 3.67
CA ALA A 74 -17.30 13.36 3.14
C ALA A 74 -15.99 12.95 2.43
N LEU A 75 -15.16 12.10 3.06
CA LEU A 75 -13.95 11.55 2.47
C LEU A 75 -14.24 10.82 1.15
N ALA A 76 -15.26 9.96 1.13
CA ALA A 76 -15.66 9.22 -0.06
C ALA A 76 -16.21 10.13 -1.16
N SER A 77 -16.96 11.18 -0.81
CA SER A 77 -17.40 12.19 -1.79
C SER A 77 -16.20 12.88 -2.44
N LYS A 78 -15.18 13.22 -1.64
CA LYS A 78 -13.93 13.81 -2.11
C LYS A 78 -13.12 12.84 -2.96
N ALA A 79 -13.05 11.57 -2.58
CA ALA A 79 -12.38 10.53 -3.36
C ALA A 79 -12.95 10.41 -4.78
N VAL A 80 -14.29 10.49 -4.91
CA VAL A 80 -14.98 10.48 -6.20
C VAL A 80 -14.73 11.77 -6.99
N ARG A 81 -14.79 12.93 -6.33
CA ARG A 81 -14.58 14.25 -6.95
C ARG A 81 -13.60 15.09 -6.14
N PRO A 82 -12.28 14.92 -6.36
CA PRO A 82 -11.26 15.57 -5.51
C PRO A 82 -11.28 17.09 -5.55
N ASP A 83 -11.49 17.67 -6.73
CA ASP A 83 -11.68 19.11 -6.90
C ASP A 83 -13.08 19.41 -7.47
N PRO A 84 -14.02 19.93 -6.65
CA PRO A 84 -15.34 20.30 -7.13
C PRO A 84 -15.34 21.36 -8.22
N SER A 85 -14.31 22.21 -8.27
CA SER A 85 -14.19 23.33 -9.21
C SER A 85 -13.43 22.99 -10.49
N ASP A 86 -12.76 21.83 -10.56
CA ASP A 86 -12.05 21.36 -11.76
C ASP A 86 -12.41 19.90 -12.05
N ALA A 87 -13.40 19.70 -12.93
CA ALA A 87 -13.85 18.37 -13.34
C ALA A 87 -12.82 17.57 -14.15
N SER A 88 -11.70 18.19 -14.57
CA SER A 88 -10.61 17.44 -15.21
C SER A 88 -9.74 16.67 -14.23
N VAL A 89 -9.84 16.96 -12.92
CA VAL A 89 -9.14 16.20 -11.89
C VAL A 89 -9.80 14.82 -11.74
N PRO A 90 -9.04 13.72 -11.89
CA PRO A 90 -9.59 12.38 -11.82
C PRO A 90 -9.99 12.00 -10.40
N SER A 91 -10.85 10.99 -10.27
CA SER A 91 -11.08 10.32 -8.99
C SER A 91 -9.81 9.62 -8.49
N VAL A 92 -9.74 9.39 -7.18
CA VAL A 92 -8.67 8.58 -6.58
C VAL A 92 -8.92 7.09 -6.81
N ALA A 93 -7.92 6.23 -6.54
CA ALA A 93 -8.07 4.79 -6.73
C ALA A 93 -9.06 4.17 -5.74
N ALA A 94 -8.89 4.51 -4.46
CA ALA A 94 -9.67 3.92 -3.38
C ALA A 94 -9.84 4.89 -2.20
N VAL A 95 -10.81 4.57 -1.34
CA VAL A 95 -10.82 5.02 0.05
C VAL A 95 -10.37 3.90 0.98
N CYS A 96 -9.69 4.23 2.07
CA CYS A 96 -9.29 3.25 3.09
C CYS A 96 -9.87 3.63 4.46
N VAL A 97 -10.68 2.75 5.04
CA VAL A 97 -11.44 3.00 6.28
C VAL A 97 -11.41 1.82 7.26
N TYR A 98 -11.89 2.02 8.49
CA TYR A 98 -12.11 0.91 9.43
C TYR A 98 -13.28 0.01 9.00
N PRO A 99 -13.29 -1.28 9.42
CA PRO A 99 -14.31 -2.25 9.02
C PRO A 99 -15.76 -1.75 9.21
N ASN A 100 -16.05 -1.13 10.36
CA ASN A 100 -17.39 -0.65 10.71
C ASN A 100 -17.91 0.47 9.79
N LEU A 101 -17.05 1.07 8.96
CA LEU A 101 -17.38 2.19 8.08
C LEU A 101 -17.34 1.79 6.59
N VAL A 102 -17.07 0.51 6.28
CA VAL A 102 -17.01 -0.01 4.91
C VAL A 102 -18.32 0.22 4.17
N GLN A 103 -19.46 -0.11 4.79
CA GLN A 103 -20.78 0.05 4.15
C GLN A 103 -21.07 1.52 3.83
N THR A 104 -20.79 2.44 4.77
CA THR A 104 -20.92 3.89 4.53
C THR A 104 -20.07 4.36 3.35
N ALA A 105 -18.81 3.91 3.27
CA ALA A 105 -17.94 4.23 2.14
C ALA A 105 -18.49 3.67 0.82
N ARG A 106 -18.95 2.41 0.82
CA ARG A 106 -19.51 1.70 -0.34
C ARG A 106 -20.73 2.40 -0.90
N GLU A 107 -21.67 2.78 -0.05
CA GLU A 107 -22.86 3.54 -0.45
C GLU A 107 -22.48 4.83 -1.16
N ARG A 108 -21.45 5.52 -0.68
CA ARG A 108 -21.07 6.81 -1.26
C ARG A 108 -20.29 6.68 -2.57
N VAL A 109 -19.43 5.66 -2.71
CA VAL A 109 -18.63 5.47 -3.93
C VAL A 109 -19.34 4.66 -5.02
N ALA A 110 -20.56 4.19 -4.77
CA ALA A 110 -21.33 3.38 -5.70
C ALA A 110 -21.39 4.02 -7.11
N GLY A 111 -21.03 3.23 -8.13
CA GLY A 111 -21.04 3.66 -9.54
C GLY A 111 -19.89 4.59 -9.96
N SER A 112 -18.98 4.97 -9.06
CA SER A 112 -17.87 5.90 -9.37
C SER A 112 -16.60 5.21 -9.90
N GLY A 113 -16.42 3.92 -9.64
CA GLY A 113 -15.18 3.19 -9.90
C GLY A 113 -14.14 3.27 -8.78
N VAL A 114 -14.30 4.17 -7.80
CA VAL A 114 -13.44 4.24 -6.60
C VAL A 114 -13.66 2.99 -5.74
N LYS A 115 -12.57 2.31 -5.39
CA LYS A 115 -12.59 1.10 -4.55
C LYS A 115 -12.74 1.44 -3.06
N VAL A 116 -13.23 0.49 -2.27
CA VAL A 116 -13.23 0.57 -0.81
C VAL A 116 -12.24 -0.44 -0.25
N ALA A 117 -11.13 0.06 0.27
CA ALA A 117 -10.20 -0.71 1.07
C ALA A 117 -10.57 -0.62 2.55
N SER A 118 -10.28 -1.68 3.31
CA SER A 118 -10.35 -1.62 4.77
C SER A 118 -9.18 -2.30 5.44
N VAL A 119 -8.77 -1.75 6.58
CA VAL A 119 -7.75 -2.38 7.42
C VAL A 119 -8.36 -3.56 8.19
N ALA A 120 -7.56 -4.60 8.41
CA ALA A 120 -7.98 -5.78 9.15
C ALA A 120 -6.83 -6.32 10.03
N THR A 121 -7.03 -7.50 10.60
CA THR A 121 -6.00 -8.29 11.30
C THR A 121 -5.41 -7.59 12.51
N ALA A 122 -6.27 -7.06 13.38
CA ALA A 122 -5.93 -6.30 14.57
C ALA A 122 -5.10 -5.04 14.28
N PHE A 123 -5.47 -4.31 13.22
CA PHE A 123 -4.88 -3.01 12.92
C PHE A 123 -5.04 -2.04 14.13
N PRO A 124 -4.02 -1.23 14.46
CA PRO A 124 -2.72 -1.12 13.80
C PRO A 124 -1.65 -2.05 14.37
N SER A 125 -1.94 -2.80 15.44
CA SER A 125 -0.91 -3.55 16.18
C SER A 125 -0.50 -4.85 15.48
N GLY A 126 -1.42 -5.52 14.78
CA GLY A 126 -1.19 -6.88 14.28
C GLY A 126 -1.03 -7.91 15.42
N GLN A 127 -1.42 -7.57 16.65
CA GLN A 127 -1.19 -8.37 17.86
C GLN A 127 -2.49 -9.01 18.35
N SER A 128 -2.91 -10.06 17.66
CA SER A 128 -4.09 -10.88 18.00
C SER A 128 -3.86 -12.33 17.54
N PRO A 129 -4.51 -13.33 18.16
CA PRO A 129 -4.52 -14.70 17.65
C PRO A 129 -4.89 -14.79 16.16
N THR A 130 -4.23 -15.70 15.43
CA THR A 130 -4.37 -15.84 13.98
C THR A 130 -5.81 -16.17 13.55
N ASP A 131 -6.53 -16.99 14.31
CA ASP A 131 -7.93 -17.32 14.07
C ASP A 131 -8.85 -16.08 14.11
N LEU A 132 -8.61 -15.16 15.06
CA LEU A 132 -9.35 -13.89 15.13
C LEU A 132 -9.00 -12.95 13.98
N LYS A 133 -7.72 -12.88 13.57
CA LYS A 133 -7.30 -12.08 12.41
C LYS A 133 -7.93 -12.58 11.11
N VAL A 134 -7.97 -13.89 10.92
CA VAL A 134 -8.61 -14.54 9.77
C VAL A 134 -10.11 -14.27 9.75
N ALA A 135 -10.78 -14.38 10.90
CA ALA A 135 -12.20 -14.06 11.02
C ALA A 135 -12.49 -12.58 10.72
N GLU A 136 -11.65 -11.66 11.21
CA GLU A 136 -11.77 -10.23 10.92
C GLU A 136 -11.58 -9.92 9.42
N ALA A 137 -10.58 -10.52 8.77
CA ALA A 137 -10.34 -10.35 7.34
C ALA A 137 -11.53 -10.85 6.50
N ARG A 138 -12.08 -12.03 6.82
CA ARG A 138 -13.31 -12.53 6.19
C ARG A 138 -14.48 -11.57 6.39
N ARG A 139 -14.63 -11.06 7.62
CA ARG A 139 -15.72 -10.12 7.94
C ARG A 139 -15.62 -8.82 7.15
N VAL A 140 -14.42 -8.30 6.92
CA VAL A 140 -14.20 -7.12 6.07
C VAL A 140 -14.68 -7.36 4.64
N VAL A 141 -14.42 -8.53 4.08
CA VAL A 141 -14.92 -8.92 2.74
C VAL A 141 -16.44 -9.01 2.74
N GLU A 142 -17.06 -9.64 3.75
CA GLU A 142 -18.53 -9.73 3.89
C GLU A 142 -19.21 -8.35 3.98
N LEU A 143 -18.54 -7.36 4.56
CA LEU A 143 -19.02 -5.98 4.63
C LEU A 143 -18.95 -5.26 3.28
N GLY A 144 -18.30 -5.86 2.28
CA GLY A 144 -18.25 -5.38 0.90
C GLY A 144 -16.99 -4.59 0.54
N ALA A 145 -15.89 -4.75 1.28
CA ALA A 145 -14.61 -4.15 0.90
C ALA A 145 -14.08 -4.80 -0.40
N ASP A 146 -13.57 -3.98 -1.32
CA ASP A 146 -12.92 -4.45 -2.54
C ASP A 146 -11.46 -4.88 -2.29
N GLU A 147 -10.85 -4.37 -1.22
CA GLU A 147 -9.45 -4.60 -0.88
C GLU A 147 -9.25 -4.68 0.65
N VAL A 148 -8.34 -5.54 1.10
CA VAL A 148 -8.01 -5.72 2.53
C VAL A 148 -6.56 -5.34 2.79
N ASP A 149 -6.34 -4.44 3.75
CA ASP A 149 -5.01 -4.04 4.21
C ASP A 149 -4.69 -4.76 5.54
N MET A 150 -3.99 -5.89 5.50
CA MET A 150 -3.59 -6.68 6.68
C MET A 150 -2.28 -6.18 7.30
N VAL A 151 -2.06 -6.40 8.60
CA VAL A 151 -0.81 -6.12 9.31
C VAL A 151 -0.17 -7.44 9.76
N ILE A 152 1.12 -7.62 9.46
CA ILE A 152 1.84 -8.83 9.87
C ILE A 152 2.05 -8.90 11.40
N ASP A 153 2.21 -10.11 11.94
CA ASP A 153 2.77 -10.33 13.28
C ASP A 153 4.25 -9.94 13.34
N ARG A 154 4.53 -8.66 13.61
CA ARG A 154 5.88 -8.11 13.76
C ARG A 154 6.65 -8.75 14.90
N GLY A 155 5.96 -9.13 15.99
CA GLY A 155 6.58 -9.80 17.12
C GLY A 155 7.14 -11.18 16.72
N ALA A 156 6.37 -11.95 15.94
CA ALA A 156 6.86 -13.19 15.35
C ALA A 156 8.00 -12.96 14.37
N PHE A 157 7.89 -11.96 13.48
CA PHE A 157 8.94 -11.64 12.53
C PHE A 157 10.28 -11.29 13.21
N LEU A 158 10.25 -10.38 14.17
CA LEU A 158 11.46 -9.92 14.89
C LEU A 158 12.05 -11.01 15.80
N ALA A 159 11.23 -11.96 16.25
CA ALA A 159 11.69 -13.16 16.97
C ALA A 159 12.22 -14.27 16.03
N GLY A 160 12.34 -14.02 14.72
CA GLY A 160 12.83 -15.00 13.75
C GLY A 160 11.82 -16.10 13.39
N ARG A 161 10.56 -15.99 13.83
CA ARG A 161 9.50 -16.98 13.56
C ARG A 161 8.84 -16.70 12.20
N TYR A 162 9.64 -16.70 11.14
CA TYR A 162 9.20 -16.33 9.79
C TYR A 162 8.10 -17.25 9.24
N ALA A 163 8.18 -18.57 9.49
CA ALA A 163 7.16 -19.52 9.08
C ALA A 163 5.77 -19.14 9.64
N LYS A 164 5.70 -18.73 10.92
CA LYS A 164 4.43 -18.27 11.51
C LYS A 164 3.83 -17.06 10.77
N VAL A 165 4.68 -16.11 10.38
CA VAL A 165 4.22 -14.92 9.65
C VAL A 165 3.75 -15.29 8.24
N TYR A 166 4.48 -16.18 7.57
CA TYR A 166 4.11 -16.72 6.27
C TYR A 166 2.75 -17.44 6.34
N ASP A 167 2.60 -18.39 7.26
CA ASP A 167 1.38 -19.18 7.45
C ASP A 167 0.18 -18.29 7.81
N GLU A 168 0.38 -17.22 8.57
CA GLU A 168 -0.67 -16.24 8.88
C GLU A 168 -1.13 -15.49 7.62
N ILE A 169 -0.19 -15.03 6.77
CA ILE A 169 -0.54 -14.34 5.52
C ILE A 169 -1.26 -15.30 4.56
N VAL A 170 -0.82 -16.56 4.45
CA VAL A 170 -1.49 -17.57 3.63
C VAL A 170 -2.93 -17.78 4.09
N GLN A 171 -3.15 -18.00 5.39
CA GLN A 171 -4.50 -18.18 5.94
C GLN A 171 -5.39 -16.95 5.73
N VAL A 172 -4.84 -15.73 5.85
CA VAL A 172 -5.58 -14.50 5.55
C VAL A 172 -5.89 -14.41 4.05
N LYS A 173 -4.94 -14.74 3.17
CA LYS A 173 -5.15 -14.73 1.71
C LYS A 173 -6.24 -15.71 1.30
N GLU A 174 -6.25 -16.92 1.85
CA GLU A 174 -7.33 -17.89 1.65
C GLU A 174 -8.68 -17.37 2.14
N ALA A 175 -8.71 -16.69 3.28
CA ALA A 175 -9.95 -16.18 3.86
C ALA A 175 -10.56 -14.98 3.13
N VAL A 176 -9.75 -14.19 2.43
CA VAL A 176 -10.22 -13.08 1.59
C VAL A 176 -10.49 -13.49 0.14
N ALA A 177 -10.14 -14.73 -0.23
CA ALA A 177 -10.32 -15.32 -1.56
C ALA A 177 -9.78 -14.39 -2.68
N GLU A 178 -10.63 -14.04 -3.65
CA GLU A 178 -10.28 -13.17 -4.78
C GLU A 178 -10.17 -11.69 -4.39
N THR A 179 -10.52 -11.32 -3.15
CA THR A 179 -10.38 -9.94 -2.69
C THR A 179 -8.91 -9.59 -2.60
N HIS A 180 -8.59 -8.39 -3.06
CA HIS A 180 -7.22 -7.93 -3.20
C HIS A 180 -6.58 -7.69 -1.82
N LEU A 181 -5.48 -8.40 -1.52
CA LEU A 181 -4.80 -8.36 -0.23
C LEU A 181 -3.52 -7.51 -0.28
N LYS A 182 -3.50 -6.44 0.51
CA LYS A 182 -2.31 -5.63 0.76
C LYS A 182 -1.71 -5.97 2.12
N VAL A 183 -0.44 -6.33 2.15
CA VAL A 183 0.25 -6.73 3.39
C VAL A 183 1.10 -5.57 3.92
N ILE A 184 0.70 -5.01 5.05
CA ILE A 184 1.43 -3.98 5.80
C ILE A 184 2.55 -4.64 6.60
N LEU A 185 3.78 -4.26 6.30
CA LEU A 185 4.97 -4.77 6.98
C LEU A 185 5.34 -3.99 8.24
N GLU A 186 4.85 -2.75 8.36
CA GLU A 186 5.33 -1.72 9.27
C GLU A 186 6.86 -1.63 9.34
N VAL A 187 7.45 -1.31 8.20
CA VAL A 187 8.89 -1.15 8.00
C VAL A 187 9.59 -0.24 9.02
N GLY A 188 8.86 0.71 9.63
CA GLY A 188 9.40 1.59 10.68
C GLY A 188 9.83 0.85 11.97
N GLU A 189 9.32 -0.36 12.21
CA GLU A 189 9.68 -1.19 13.37
C GLU A 189 10.54 -2.39 13.00
N LEU A 190 10.81 -2.60 11.70
CA LEU A 190 11.66 -3.70 11.23
C LEU A 190 13.15 -3.39 11.38
N GLY A 191 13.51 -2.13 11.60
CA GLY A 191 14.85 -1.68 12.00
C GLY A 191 15.89 -1.61 10.87
N THR A 192 15.98 -2.61 10.00
CA THR A 192 17.02 -2.70 8.96
C THR A 192 16.44 -2.92 7.56
N TYR A 193 17.17 -2.50 6.52
CA TYR A 193 16.78 -2.79 5.13
C TYR A 193 16.75 -4.30 4.82
N ASP A 194 17.60 -5.11 5.46
CA ASP A 194 17.55 -6.57 5.36
C ASP A 194 16.20 -7.13 5.82
N ASN A 195 15.71 -6.63 6.95
CA ASN A 195 14.41 -7.04 7.49
C ASN A 195 13.27 -6.57 6.60
N VAL A 196 13.34 -5.34 6.06
CA VAL A 196 12.36 -4.82 5.10
C VAL A 196 12.30 -5.72 3.85
N ARG A 197 13.46 -6.05 3.27
CA ARG A 197 13.54 -6.92 2.09
C ARG A 197 13.03 -8.32 2.38
N ARG A 198 13.43 -8.91 3.53
CA ARG A 198 12.96 -10.22 3.97
C ARG A 198 11.46 -10.26 4.18
N ALA A 199 10.88 -9.28 4.86
CA ALA A 199 9.44 -9.19 5.08
C ALA A 199 8.68 -9.01 3.75
N SER A 200 9.24 -8.24 2.81
CA SER A 200 8.67 -8.06 1.46
C SER A 200 8.61 -9.37 0.68
N LEU A 201 9.73 -10.09 0.58
CA LEU A 201 9.80 -11.37 -0.12
C LEU A 201 8.90 -12.43 0.54
N LEU A 202 8.87 -12.46 1.87
CA LEU A 202 7.99 -13.35 2.63
C LEU A 202 6.52 -13.08 2.33
N ALA A 203 6.08 -11.81 2.36
CA ALA A 203 4.70 -11.44 2.07
C ALA A 203 4.32 -11.75 0.62
N ILE A 204 5.21 -11.48 -0.34
CA ILE A 204 5.01 -11.82 -1.74
C ILE A 204 4.84 -13.33 -1.89
N ALA A 205 5.74 -14.13 -1.34
CA ALA A 205 5.70 -15.59 -1.41
C ALA A 205 4.44 -16.18 -0.75
N ALA A 206 3.88 -15.51 0.27
CA ALA A 206 2.65 -15.91 0.95
C ALA A 206 1.37 -15.51 0.21
N GLY A 207 1.47 -14.86 -0.96
CA GLY A 207 0.33 -14.54 -1.81
C GLY A 207 -0.18 -13.10 -1.71
N ALA A 208 0.62 -12.17 -1.16
CA ALA A 208 0.27 -10.74 -1.18
C ALA A 208 0.08 -10.25 -2.62
N ASP A 209 -1.00 -9.50 -2.86
CA ASP A 209 -1.23 -8.81 -4.13
C ASP A 209 -0.48 -7.47 -4.14
N PHE A 210 -0.43 -6.81 -2.98
CA PHE A 210 0.43 -5.65 -2.71
C PHE A 210 1.24 -5.85 -1.45
N ILE A 211 2.45 -5.29 -1.42
CA ILE A 211 3.16 -5.01 -0.18
C ILE A 211 3.02 -3.52 0.16
N LYS A 212 2.80 -3.23 1.45
CA LYS A 212 2.57 -1.90 1.99
C LYS A 212 3.57 -1.58 3.08
N THR A 213 4.16 -0.39 3.04
CA THR A 213 5.22 -0.01 3.99
C THR A 213 4.71 -0.03 5.42
N SER A 214 3.60 0.67 5.70
CA SER A 214 3.30 1.14 7.06
C SER A 214 1.81 1.29 7.32
N THR A 215 1.41 1.24 8.59
CA THR A 215 0.02 1.50 9.02
C THR A 215 -0.35 2.98 8.95
N GLY A 216 0.67 3.86 8.94
CA GLY A 216 0.49 5.31 9.05
C GLY A 216 0.26 5.80 10.48
N LYS A 217 0.39 4.92 11.49
CA LYS A 217 0.27 5.28 12.91
C LYS A 217 1.61 5.64 13.57
N LEU A 218 2.72 5.26 12.95
CA LEU A 218 4.06 5.66 13.36
C LEU A 218 4.53 6.91 12.60
N SER A 219 5.44 7.67 13.20
CA SER A 219 6.06 8.80 12.55
C SER A 219 7.06 8.34 11.47
N SER A 220 6.77 8.68 10.21
CA SER A 220 7.69 8.63 9.05
C SER A 220 8.36 7.28 8.78
N SER A 221 7.68 6.40 8.04
CA SER A 221 8.18 5.06 7.70
C SER A 221 8.22 4.74 6.20
N ALA A 222 7.55 5.51 5.34
CA ALA A 222 7.69 5.40 3.88
C ALA A 222 8.79 6.34 3.32
N THR A 223 10.04 6.15 3.76
CA THR A 223 11.17 6.91 3.18
C THR A 223 11.49 6.39 1.77
N LEU A 224 12.15 7.23 0.95
CA LEU A 224 12.55 6.82 -0.41
C LEU A 224 13.49 5.59 -0.41
N PRO A 225 14.52 5.49 0.46
CA PRO A 225 15.34 4.29 0.57
C PRO A 225 14.55 3.02 0.90
N VAL A 226 13.64 3.08 1.89
CA VAL A 226 12.79 1.94 2.26
C VAL A 226 11.89 1.52 1.10
N THR A 227 11.30 2.51 0.42
CA THR A 227 10.45 2.26 -0.76
C THR A 227 11.27 1.61 -1.88
N LEU A 228 12.50 2.05 -2.12
CA LEU A 228 13.40 1.46 -3.12
C LEU A 228 13.66 -0.02 -2.82
N VAL A 229 13.99 -0.37 -1.57
CA VAL A 229 14.24 -1.77 -1.17
C VAL A 229 13.04 -2.67 -1.47
N MET A 230 11.82 -2.19 -1.20
CA MET A 230 10.59 -2.93 -1.48
C MET A 230 10.31 -3.04 -2.97
N LEU A 231 10.56 -1.98 -3.75
CA LEU A 231 10.44 -1.99 -5.21
C LEU A 231 11.44 -2.98 -5.84
N GLU A 232 12.69 -3.01 -5.36
CA GLU A 232 13.69 -3.98 -5.82
C GLU A 232 13.26 -5.42 -5.50
N ALA A 233 12.66 -5.67 -4.32
CA ALA A 233 12.12 -7.00 -4.02
C ALA A 233 11.00 -7.41 -5.00
N ILE A 234 10.12 -6.48 -5.39
CA ILE A 234 9.09 -6.72 -6.41
C ILE A 234 9.72 -6.98 -7.78
N ARG A 235 10.71 -6.17 -8.18
CA ARG A 235 11.44 -6.32 -9.45
C ARG A 235 12.03 -7.72 -9.56
N ASP A 236 12.77 -8.13 -8.53
CA ASP A 236 13.52 -9.38 -8.56
C ASP A 236 12.55 -10.58 -8.61
N VAL A 237 11.42 -10.53 -7.89
CA VAL A 237 10.37 -11.56 -8.02
C VAL A 237 9.75 -11.57 -9.41
N PHE A 238 9.47 -10.40 -10.00
CA PHE A 238 8.91 -10.32 -11.34
C PHE A 238 9.88 -10.86 -12.41
N GLU A 239 11.16 -10.53 -12.32
CA GLU A 239 12.20 -11.02 -13.23
C GLU A 239 12.35 -12.55 -13.14
N GLU A 240 12.22 -13.12 -11.93
CA GLU A 240 12.34 -14.56 -11.71
C GLU A 240 11.08 -15.35 -12.09
N THR A 241 9.89 -14.80 -11.82
CA THR A 241 8.62 -15.57 -11.85
C THR A 241 7.60 -15.06 -12.86
N GLY A 242 7.78 -13.84 -13.39
CA GLY A 242 6.78 -13.13 -14.18
C GLY A 242 5.57 -12.62 -13.38
N ARG A 243 5.50 -12.88 -12.06
CA ARG A 243 4.37 -12.46 -11.22
C ARG A 243 4.48 -10.97 -10.90
N ARG A 244 3.44 -10.22 -11.22
CA ARG A 244 3.31 -8.81 -10.86
C ARG A 244 2.74 -8.67 -9.45
N VAL A 245 3.38 -7.86 -8.63
CA VAL A 245 2.93 -7.48 -7.28
C VAL A 245 2.94 -5.97 -7.20
N GLY A 246 1.94 -5.39 -6.56
CA GLY A 246 1.87 -3.96 -6.38
C GLY A 246 2.60 -3.43 -5.14
N MET A 247 2.83 -2.12 -5.13
CA MET A 247 3.51 -1.41 -4.06
C MET A 247 2.64 -0.27 -3.51
N LYS A 248 2.49 -0.20 -2.18
CA LYS A 248 1.78 0.89 -1.51
C LYS A 248 2.63 1.55 -0.44
N PRO A 249 3.42 2.59 -0.74
CA PRO A 249 3.99 3.43 0.30
C PRO A 249 2.89 4.20 1.06
N ALA A 250 2.96 4.15 2.38
CA ALA A 250 2.04 4.82 3.30
C ALA A 250 2.79 5.31 4.55
N GLY A 251 2.34 6.40 5.15
CA GLY A 251 2.94 6.94 6.38
C GLY A 251 4.20 7.78 6.14
N GLY A 252 3.99 9.04 5.73
CA GLY A 252 5.07 10.04 5.65
C GLY A 252 5.08 10.89 4.37
N ILE A 253 4.35 10.48 3.33
CA ILE A 253 4.24 11.21 2.07
C ILE A 253 3.14 12.27 2.21
N ARG A 254 3.55 13.52 2.42
CA ARG A 254 2.63 14.63 2.77
C ARG A 254 2.57 15.75 1.73
N ASN A 255 3.44 15.72 0.73
CA ASN A 255 3.48 16.75 -0.31
C ASN A 255 3.73 16.17 -1.71
N ALA A 256 3.32 16.94 -2.70
CA ALA A 256 3.41 16.67 -4.11
C ALA A 256 4.85 16.43 -4.57
N LYS A 257 5.85 17.10 -3.98
CA LYS A 257 7.26 16.86 -4.31
C LYS A 257 7.67 15.43 -3.96
N GLN A 258 7.31 14.95 -2.76
CA GLN A 258 7.58 13.56 -2.35
C GLN A 258 6.82 12.55 -3.21
N ALA A 259 5.56 12.84 -3.56
CA ALA A 259 4.77 11.98 -4.46
C ALA A 259 5.46 11.83 -5.83
N VAL A 260 5.88 12.95 -6.43
CA VAL A 260 6.63 12.94 -7.70
C VAL A 260 7.94 12.17 -7.58
N GLN A 261 8.73 12.39 -6.53
CA GLN A 261 9.98 11.65 -6.30
C GLN A 261 9.74 10.14 -6.18
N THR A 262 8.63 9.75 -5.56
CA THR A 262 8.26 8.34 -5.43
C THR A 262 7.85 7.74 -6.78
N LEU A 263 7.10 8.47 -7.62
CA LEU A 263 6.75 7.99 -8.97
C LEU A 263 7.99 7.84 -9.86
N VAL A 264 8.97 8.74 -9.75
CA VAL A 264 10.26 8.59 -10.44
C VAL A 264 10.97 7.31 -9.98
N LEU A 265 10.95 7.03 -8.67
CA LEU A 265 11.55 5.82 -8.12
C LEU A 265 10.89 4.54 -8.67
N VAL A 266 9.55 4.53 -8.75
CA VAL A 266 8.79 3.41 -9.35
C VAL A 266 9.17 3.22 -10.81
N HIS A 267 9.13 4.30 -11.60
CA HIS A 267 9.47 4.25 -13.02
C HIS A 267 10.88 3.72 -13.27
N GLU A 268 11.87 4.21 -12.52
CA GLU A 268 13.27 3.82 -12.70
C GLU A 268 13.59 2.41 -12.20
N THR A 269 12.72 1.82 -11.37
CA THR A 269 12.95 0.49 -10.77
C THR A 269 12.11 -0.61 -11.41
N LEU A 270 10.84 -0.33 -11.72
CA LEU A 270 9.85 -1.29 -12.23
C LEU A 270 9.34 -0.95 -13.63
N GLY A 271 9.60 0.25 -14.14
CA GLY A 271 9.14 0.69 -15.46
C GLY A 271 7.71 1.22 -15.49
N LEU A 272 7.25 1.53 -16.71
CA LEU A 272 5.97 2.18 -16.98
C LEU A 272 4.75 1.31 -16.59
N ASP A 273 4.86 -0.01 -16.67
CA ASP A 273 3.74 -0.89 -16.40
C ASP A 273 3.25 -0.80 -14.94
N TRP A 274 4.13 -0.44 -14.00
CA TRP A 274 3.78 -0.23 -12.59
C TRP A 274 3.19 1.16 -12.31
N LEU A 275 3.20 2.07 -13.29
CA LEU A 275 2.56 3.36 -13.17
C LEU A 275 1.06 3.27 -13.45
N THR A 276 0.38 2.34 -12.79
CA THR A 276 -1.08 2.19 -12.81
C THR A 276 -1.65 2.02 -11.38
N PRO A 277 -2.92 2.39 -11.13
CA PRO A 277 -3.57 2.13 -9.84
C PRO A 277 -3.64 0.64 -9.47
N ASP A 278 -3.52 -0.28 -10.43
CA ASP A 278 -3.57 -1.72 -10.16
C ASP A 278 -2.24 -2.27 -9.63
N LEU A 279 -1.14 -1.51 -9.74
CA LEU A 279 0.19 -1.95 -9.31
C LEU A 279 0.93 -0.93 -8.42
N PHE A 280 0.40 0.27 -8.25
CA PHE A 280 0.98 1.25 -7.33
C PHE A 280 -0.09 2.13 -6.67
N ARG A 281 0.05 2.36 -5.36
CA ARG A 281 -0.85 3.21 -4.57
C ARG A 281 -0.10 4.12 -3.61
N PHE A 282 -0.61 5.34 -3.40
CA PHE A 282 -0.22 6.17 -2.25
C PHE A 282 -1.23 6.00 -1.11
N GLY A 283 -0.80 5.48 0.04
CA GLY A 283 -1.62 5.53 1.25
C GLY A 283 -1.50 6.90 1.92
N ALA A 284 -2.52 7.75 1.80
CA ALA A 284 -2.44 9.13 2.27
C ALA A 284 -3.73 9.66 2.91
N SER A 285 -3.55 10.47 3.96
CA SER A 285 -4.63 11.18 4.67
C SER A 285 -4.47 12.70 4.63
N SER A 286 -3.42 13.23 3.97
CA SER A 286 -3.14 14.66 3.94
C SER A 286 -2.33 15.09 2.70
N LEU A 287 -2.26 14.24 1.66
CA LEU A 287 -1.47 14.47 0.46
C LEU A 287 -2.29 15.12 -0.65
N LEU A 288 -3.58 14.79 -0.73
CA LEU A 288 -4.43 15.12 -1.85
C LEU A 288 -4.52 16.64 -2.02
N ASN A 289 -4.78 17.37 -0.94
CA ASN A 289 -4.87 18.83 -1.00
C ASN A 289 -3.58 19.49 -1.51
N ASP A 290 -2.39 19.02 -1.09
CA ASP A 290 -1.13 19.57 -1.59
C ASP A 290 -0.94 19.30 -3.09
N VAL A 291 -1.30 18.09 -3.54
CA VAL A 291 -1.28 17.75 -4.97
C VAL A 291 -2.25 18.63 -5.77
N LEU A 292 -3.49 18.82 -5.30
CA LEU A 292 -4.48 19.67 -5.96
C LEU A 292 -4.02 21.14 -6.04
N MET A 293 -3.43 21.66 -4.97
CA MET A 293 -2.83 23.00 -4.97
C MET A 293 -1.72 23.12 -6.01
N GLN A 294 -0.84 22.11 -6.13
CA GLN A 294 0.20 22.12 -7.16
C GLN A 294 -0.38 22.01 -8.58
N ILE A 295 -1.40 21.17 -8.82
CA ILE A 295 -2.08 21.08 -10.13
C ILE A 295 -2.63 22.45 -10.51
N ARG A 296 -3.37 23.11 -9.60
CA ARG A 296 -3.96 24.42 -9.88
C ARG A 296 -2.90 25.49 -10.11
N LYS A 297 -1.80 25.49 -9.34
CA LYS A 297 -0.66 26.38 -9.54
C LYS A 297 -0.02 26.17 -10.92
N GLU A 298 0.23 24.91 -11.30
CA GLU A 298 0.84 24.60 -12.59
C GLU A 298 -0.07 24.94 -13.77
N LYS A 299 -1.41 24.87 -13.61
CA LYS A 299 -2.36 25.30 -14.65
C LYS A 299 -2.50 26.83 -14.75
N THR A 300 -2.59 27.53 -13.61
CA THR A 300 -2.96 28.96 -13.55
C THR A 300 -1.78 29.93 -13.37
N GLY A 301 -0.62 29.42 -12.96
CA GLY A 301 0.53 30.22 -12.54
C GLY A 301 0.39 30.88 -11.16
N ARG A 302 -0.71 30.63 -10.42
CA ARG A 302 -1.02 31.29 -9.14
C ARG A 302 -1.01 30.32 -7.97
N TYR A 303 -0.36 30.69 -6.87
CA TYR A 303 -0.48 29.99 -5.60
C TYR A 303 -1.90 30.06 -5.05
N GLN A 304 -2.29 29.05 -4.27
CA GLN A 304 -3.65 28.88 -3.78
C GLN A 304 -3.66 28.86 -2.26
N SER A 305 -4.75 29.36 -1.66
CA SER A 305 -5.03 29.16 -0.24
C SER A 305 -5.52 27.72 -0.01
N PRO A 306 -5.06 27.04 1.05
CA PRO A 306 -5.63 25.75 1.46
C PRO A 306 -7.15 25.80 1.72
N GLU A 307 -7.69 26.97 2.09
CA GLU A 307 -9.12 27.17 2.37
C GLU A 307 -10.03 26.97 1.15
N TYR A 308 -9.47 26.99 -0.07
CA TYR A 308 -10.23 26.71 -1.28
C TYR A 308 -10.46 25.21 -1.54
N PHE A 309 -9.87 24.35 -0.71
CA PHE A 309 -9.97 22.90 -0.83
C PHE A 309 -10.65 22.34 0.42
N THR A 310 -11.48 21.30 0.23
CA THR A 310 -12.08 20.58 1.37
C THR A 310 -10.98 19.93 2.20
N ILE A 311 -11.23 19.66 3.48
CA ILE A 311 -10.24 18.98 4.34
C ILE A 311 -10.06 17.53 3.85
N ASP A 312 -8.82 17.04 3.89
CA ASP A 312 -8.49 15.63 3.59
C ASP A 312 -9.00 14.69 4.70
#